data_AF-A0A935ALW5-F1
#
_entry.id   AF-A0A935ALW5-F1
#
_cell.length_a   1.000
_cell.length_b   1.000
_cell.length_c   1.000
_cell.angle_alpha   90.00
_cell.angle_beta   90.00
_cell.angle_gamma   90.00
#
_symmetry.space_group_name_H-M   'P 1'
#
loop_
_entity.id
_entity.type
_entity.pdbx_description
1 polymer ?
#
loop_
_entity_poly.entity_id
_entity_poly.type
_entity_poly.pdbx_seq_one_letter_code
_entity_poly.pdbx_strand_id
1 'polypeptide(L)'
;MLVNSSYAQTPCKTSGVTFIRQSQLDSFDIFFPGCTYAEDINIYGQAINNLFALNKLQKANSIVIKNTKIKDLLGLNNIFESSLILGNNHDLLHIRDIKNLTKGFRISILNVVS
;
A
#
# COMPACT_ATOMS: atom_id res chain seq x y z
N MET A 1 -3.52 28.04 -0.03
CA MET A 1 -2.60 27.62 1.06
C MET A 1 -1.43 26.93 0.40
N LEU A 2 -0.22 27.49 0.57
CA LEU A 2 1.00 26.85 0.09
C LEU A 2 1.34 25.73 1.08
N VAL A 3 1.17 24.47 0.67
CA VAL A 3 1.69 23.34 1.45
C VAL A 3 3.21 23.41 1.34
N ASN A 4 3.85 23.87 2.42
CA ASN A 4 5.29 23.85 2.56
C ASN A 4 5.79 22.41 2.37
N SER A 5 6.58 22.21 1.33
CA SER A 5 7.28 20.96 0.98
C SER A 5 8.30 20.49 2.04
N SER A 6 8.27 21.04 3.26
CA SER A 6 9.28 20.84 4.31
C SER A 6 9.00 19.68 5.27
N TYR A 7 7.90 18.93 5.08
CA TYR A 7 7.56 17.75 5.90
C TYR A 7 7.62 16.42 5.14
N ALA A 8 7.95 16.44 3.84
CA ALA A 8 8.13 15.21 3.07
C ALA A 8 9.40 14.50 3.54
N GLN A 9 9.22 13.51 4.42
CA GLN A 9 10.29 12.60 4.84
C GLN A 9 10.51 11.58 3.72
N THR A 10 11.77 11.29 3.38
CA THR A 10 12.13 10.22 2.43
C THR A 10 13.41 9.54 2.93
N PRO A 11 13.36 8.27 3.39
CA PRO A 11 12.15 7.48 3.68
C PRO A 11 11.18 8.22 4.59
N CYS A 12 9.90 8.01 4.34
CA CYS A 12 8.87 8.27 5.32
C CYS A 12 9.09 7.29 6.46
N LYS A 13 9.14 7.81 7.69
CA LYS A 13 9.27 6.96 8.87
C LYS A 13 7.95 6.25 9.14
N THR A 14 7.64 5.24 8.33
CA THR A 14 6.40 4.47 8.44
C THR A 14 6.52 3.29 9.38
N SER A 15 7.70 2.95 9.90
CA SER A 15 8.01 1.89 10.88
C SER A 15 6.84 0.96 11.24
N GLY A 16 6.39 0.15 10.26
CA GLY A 16 5.34 -0.86 10.44
C GLY A 16 3.91 -0.37 10.64
N VAL A 17 3.54 0.81 10.12
CA VAL A 17 2.18 1.36 10.23
C VAL A 17 1.14 0.34 9.83
N THR A 18 0.12 0.21 10.68
CA THR A 18 -0.95 -0.78 10.50
C THR A 18 -2.27 -0.06 10.29
N PHE A 19 -2.87 -0.26 9.13
CA PHE A 19 -4.18 0.25 8.75
C PHE A 19 -5.22 -0.86 8.91
N ILE A 20 -6.23 -0.64 9.76
CA ILE A 20 -7.34 -1.59 9.99
C ILE A 20 -8.71 -1.05 9.57
N ARG A 21 -8.77 0.23 9.18
CA ARG A 21 -9.99 0.94 8.71
C ARG A 21 -9.66 1.80 7.51
N GLN A 22 -10.62 1.94 6.58
CA GLN A 22 -10.42 2.74 5.37
C GLN A 22 -10.03 4.18 5.70
N SER A 23 -10.69 4.81 6.68
CA SER A 23 -10.37 6.18 7.08
C SER A 23 -8.94 6.37 7.61
N GLN A 24 -8.33 5.35 8.21
CA GLN A 24 -6.92 5.41 8.64
C GLN A 24 -6.00 5.40 7.40
N LEU A 25 -6.29 4.54 6.43
CA LEU A 25 -5.55 4.47 5.17
C LEU A 25 -5.74 5.76 4.35
N ASP A 26 -6.96 6.29 4.26
CA ASP A 26 -7.28 7.54 3.56
C ASP A 26 -6.53 8.75 4.15
N SER A 27 -6.15 8.66 5.43
CA SER A 27 -5.36 9.69 6.11
C SER A 27 -3.85 9.56 5.86
N PHE A 28 -3.40 8.59 5.05
CA PHE A 28 -1.97 8.37 4.79
C PHE A 28 -1.27 9.64 4.31
N ASP A 29 -1.85 10.36 3.34
CA ASP A 29 -1.30 11.61 2.80
C ASP A 29 -1.27 12.76 3.83
N ILE A 30 -2.10 12.70 4.88
CA ILE A 30 -2.11 13.69 5.97
C ILE A 30 -0.96 13.41 6.94
N PHE A 31 -0.76 12.14 7.30
CA PHE A 31 0.27 11.73 8.25
C PHE A 31 1.66 11.59 7.62
N PHE A 32 1.72 11.32 6.32
CA PHE A 32 2.95 11.13 5.55
C PHE A 32 2.91 11.98 4.26
N PRO A 33 2.85 13.32 4.39
CA PRO A 33 2.68 14.20 3.25
C PRO A 33 3.85 14.10 2.27
N GLY A 34 3.56 13.88 0.99
CA GLY A 34 4.57 13.80 -0.06
C GLY A 34 5.40 12.52 -0.06
N CYS A 35 4.95 11.49 0.66
CA CYS A 35 5.67 10.25 0.78
C CYS A 35 5.79 9.48 -0.54
N THR A 36 7.03 9.19 -0.98
CA THR A 36 7.32 8.35 -2.15
C THR A 36 8.04 7.06 -1.80
N TYR A 37 8.67 6.97 -0.63
CA TYR A 37 9.32 5.78 -0.11
C TYR A 37 8.87 5.50 1.32
N ALA A 38 8.27 4.34 1.55
CA ALA A 38 7.89 3.85 2.87
C ALA A 38 8.86 2.75 3.37
N GLU A 39 8.91 2.53 4.68
CA GLU A 39 9.51 1.32 5.23
C GLU A 39 8.50 0.17 5.05
N ASP A 40 7.85 -0.25 6.14
CA ASP A 40 6.85 -1.30 6.13
C ASP A 40 5.43 -0.72 6.24
N ILE A 41 4.49 -1.29 5.48
CA ILE A 41 3.06 -0.98 5.53
C ILE A 41 2.27 -2.29 5.72
N ASN A 42 1.41 -2.28 6.73
CA ASN A 42 0.52 -3.37 7.06
C ASN A 42 -0.93 -2.94 6.85
N ILE A 43 -1.69 -3.66 6.03
CA ILE A 43 -3.08 -3.36 5.69
C ILE A 43 -3.91 -4.59 6.00
N TYR A 44 -4.86 -4.43 6.91
CA TYR A 44 -5.69 -5.53 7.39
C TYR A 44 -7.17 -5.14 7.48
N GLY A 45 -8.05 -6.12 7.30
CA GLY A 45 -9.44 -6.02 7.72
C GLY A 45 -10.43 -5.69 6.62
N GLN A 46 -11.62 -6.25 6.75
CA GLN A 46 -12.68 -6.23 5.73
C GLN A 46 -13.30 -4.85 5.50
N ALA A 47 -12.96 -3.87 6.35
CA ALA A 47 -13.37 -2.48 6.17
C ALA A 47 -12.54 -1.74 5.09
N ILE A 48 -11.40 -2.31 4.66
CA ILE A 48 -10.57 -1.77 3.58
C ILE A 48 -11.12 -2.25 2.24
N ASN A 49 -11.46 -1.31 1.34
CA ASN A 49 -12.04 -1.59 0.04
C ASN A 49 -11.26 -0.98 -1.15
N ASN A 50 -10.29 -0.12 -0.89
CA ASN A 50 -9.39 0.43 -1.91
C ASN A 50 -8.04 0.85 -1.31
N LEU A 51 -7.04 1.06 -2.16
CA LEU A 51 -5.68 1.47 -1.78
C LEU A 51 -5.29 2.86 -2.32
N PHE A 52 -6.26 3.68 -2.75
CA PHE A 52 -5.98 4.90 -3.52
C PHE A 52 -5.06 5.90 -2.80
N ALA A 53 -5.12 5.93 -1.47
CA ALA A 53 -4.26 6.78 -0.63
C ALA A 53 -2.75 6.49 -0.78
N LEU A 54 -2.38 5.34 -1.34
CA LEU A 54 -0.99 4.93 -1.55
C LEU A 54 -0.44 5.29 -2.95
N ASN A 55 -1.24 5.96 -3.79
CA ASN A 55 -0.90 6.19 -5.21
C ASN A 55 0.39 6.98 -5.46
N LYS A 56 0.94 7.68 -4.47
CA LYS A 56 2.22 8.39 -4.58
C LYS A 56 3.44 7.53 -4.26
N LEU A 57 3.25 6.37 -3.63
CA LEU A 57 4.34 5.49 -3.28
C LEU A 57 4.97 4.88 -4.52
N GLN A 58 6.30 4.93 -4.53
CA GLN A 58 7.17 4.41 -5.57
C GLN A 58 7.99 3.22 -5.05
N LYS A 59 8.34 3.26 -3.77
CA LYS A 59 9.12 2.23 -3.10
C LYS A 59 8.55 1.92 -1.72
N ALA A 60 8.70 0.68 -1.28
CA ALA A 60 8.51 0.29 0.11
C ALA A 60 9.40 -0.90 0.46
N ASN A 61 9.86 -1.05 1.71
CA ASN A 61 10.54 -2.28 2.12
C ASN A 61 9.58 -3.47 2.01
N SER A 62 8.40 -3.35 2.62
CA SER A 62 7.37 -4.39 2.60
C SER A 62 5.97 -3.80 2.63
N ILE A 63 5.09 -4.37 1.81
CA ILE A 63 3.65 -4.11 1.85
C ILE A 63 2.94 -5.44 2.09
N VAL A 64 2.19 -5.51 3.18
CA VAL A 64 1.42 -6.68 3.55
C VAL A 64 -0.07 -6.31 3.54
N ILE A 65 -0.85 -7.01 2.73
CA ILE A 65 -2.28 -6.75 2.56
C ILE A 65 -3.04 -8.05 2.82
N LYS A 66 -3.80 -8.11 3.93
CA LYS A 66 -4.58 -9.31 4.23
C LYS A 66 -6.00 -9.07 4.73
N ASN A 67 -6.88 -10.03 4.47
CA ASN A 67 -8.26 -10.04 4.97
C ASN A 67 -9.05 -8.76 4.61
N THR A 68 -8.81 -8.19 3.42
CA THR A 68 -9.50 -6.97 2.93
C THR A 68 -10.59 -7.31 1.92
N LYS A 69 -11.40 -6.31 1.55
CA LYS A 69 -12.43 -6.38 0.49
C LYS A 69 -12.03 -5.63 -0.79
N ILE A 70 -10.73 -5.43 -0.99
CA ILE A 70 -10.23 -4.79 -2.22
C ILE A 70 -10.51 -5.70 -3.42
N LYS A 71 -10.88 -5.11 -4.55
CA LYS A 71 -11.12 -5.84 -5.81
C LYS A 71 -9.94 -5.79 -6.77
N ASP A 72 -9.05 -4.84 -6.53
CA ASP A 72 -7.89 -4.55 -7.36
C ASP A 72 -6.75 -3.97 -6.50
N LEU A 73 -5.61 -3.70 -7.15
CA LEU A 73 -4.45 -3.08 -6.51
C LEU A 73 -4.26 -1.63 -6.99
N LEU A 74 -5.34 -0.96 -7.44
CA LEU A 74 -5.29 0.45 -7.82
C LEU A 74 -4.90 1.28 -6.59
N GLY A 75 -3.87 2.12 -6.76
CA GLY A 75 -3.16 2.77 -5.66
C GLY A 75 -1.74 2.24 -5.45
N LEU A 76 -1.42 1.03 -5.93
CA LEU A 76 -0.03 0.52 -5.95
C LEU A 76 0.61 0.63 -7.35
N ASN A 77 -0.08 1.25 -8.31
CA ASN A 77 0.34 1.30 -9.71
C ASN A 77 1.64 2.06 -9.97
N ASN A 78 2.12 2.86 -9.02
CA ASN A 78 3.37 3.61 -9.13
C ASN A 78 4.54 2.92 -8.41
N ILE A 79 4.30 1.82 -7.68
CA ILE A 79 5.35 1.09 -6.98
C ILE A 79 6.19 0.29 -7.99
N PHE A 80 7.51 0.47 -7.91
CA PHE A 80 8.47 -0.27 -8.72
C PHE A 80 9.47 -1.11 -7.90
N GLU A 81 9.53 -0.93 -6.58
CA GLU A 81 10.43 -1.66 -5.69
C GLU A 81 9.77 -1.94 -4.33
N SER A 82 9.43 -3.21 -4.06
CA SER A 82 8.88 -3.66 -2.77
C SER A 82 8.75 -5.18 -2.65
N SER A 83 8.78 -5.70 -1.42
CA SER A 83 8.23 -7.03 -1.10
C SER A 83 6.71 -6.93 -0.89
N LEU A 84 5.92 -7.66 -1.66
CA LEU A 84 4.45 -7.61 -1.61
C LEU A 84 3.85 -8.94 -1.15
N ILE A 85 3.13 -8.92 -0.04
CA ILE A 85 2.44 -10.11 0.51
C ILE A 85 0.93 -9.87 0.47
N LEU A 86 0.21 -10.73 -0.25
CA LEU A 86 -1.24 -10.72 -0.37
C LEU A 86 -1.81 -11.99 0.29
N GLY A 87 -2.75 -11.85 1.22
CA GLY A 87 -3.34 -13.01 1.91
C GLY A 87 -4.82 -12.85 2.22
N ASN A 88 -5.65 -13.87 1.98
CA ASN A 88 -7.07 -13.89 2.32
C ASN A 88 -7.85 -12.66 1.79
N ASN A 89 -7.50 -12.12 0.62
CA ASN A 89 -8.28 -11.05 -0.02
C ASN A 89 -9.18 -11.68 -1.09
N HIS A 90 -10.22 -12.40 -0.66
CA HIS A 90 -11.07 -13.22 -1.53
C HIS A 90 -11.80 -12.45 -2.64
N ASP A 91 -11.96 -11.14 -2.49
CA ASP A 91 -12.61 -10.26 -3.46
C ASP A 91 -11.65 -9.74 -4.55
N LEU A 92 -10.33 -9.99 -4.41
CA LEU A 92 -9.31 -9.49 -5.35
C LEU A 92 -9.39 -10.24 -6.69
N LEU A 93 -9.68 -9.51 -7.75
CA LEU A 93 -9.96 -10.10 -9.06
C LEU A 93 -8.70 -10.29 -9.91
N HIS A 94 -7.71 -9.43 -9.73
CA HIS A 94 -6.48 -9.43 -10.51
C HIS A 94 -5.33 -8.70 -9.80
N ILE A 95 -4.13 -8.85 -10.33
CA ILE A 95 -2.91 -8.18 -9.84
C ILE A 95 -2.24 -7.34 -10.94
N ARG A 96 -2.98 -6.97 -12.00
CA ARG A 96 -2.40 -6.29 -13.17
C ARG A 96 -1.90 -4.87 -12.87
N ASP A 97 -2.36 -4.26 -11.78
CA ASP A 97 -2.04 -2.87 -11.45
C ASP A 97 -0.60 -2.71 -10.94
N ILE A 98 0.03 -3.78 -10.42
CA ILE A 98 1.45 -3.77 -9.97
C ILE A 98 2.46 -4.05 -11.09
N LYS A 99 2.10 -3.77 -12.36
CA LYS A 99 2.94 -4.02 -13.55
C LYS A 99 4.34 -3.37 -13.52
N ASN A 100 4.55 -2.36 -12.67
CA ASN A 100 5.80 -1.61 -12.57
C ASN A 100 6.78 -2.22 -11.54
N LEU A 101 6.34 -3.20 -10.74
CA LEU A 101 7.15 -3.83 -9.70
C LEU A 101 8.27 -4.68 -10.34
N THR A 102 9.51 -4.19 -10.29
CA THR A 102 10.67 -4.78 -11.00
C THR A 102 11.85 -5.13 -10.10
N LYS A 103 11.84 -4.74 -8.82
CA LYS A 103 12.92 -5.00 -7.84
C LYS A 103 12.38 -5.39 -6.45
N GLY A 104 13.18 -6.13 -5.67
CA GLY A 104 12.86 -6.51 -4.28
C GLY A 104 11.85 -7.65 -4.13
N PHE A 105 11.74 -8.51 -5.14
CA PHE A 105 10.57 -9.34 -5.36
C PHE A 105 10.47 -10.58 -4.43
N ARG A 106 9.47 -10.57 -3.56
CA ARG A 106 8.75 -11.78 -3.14
C ARG A 106 7.26 -11.49 -3.18
N ILE A 107 6.57 -11.99 -4.22
CA ILE A 107 5.10 -12.06 -4.18
C ILE A 107 4.72 -13.36 -3.48
N SER A 108 3.94 -13.25 -2.40
CA SER A 108 3.30 -14.39 -1.76
C SER A 108 1.79 -14.17 -1.78
N ILE A 109 1.06 -15.06 -2.44
CA ILE A 109 -0.39 -15.04 -2.58
C ILE A 109 -0.94 -16.23 -1.80
N LEU A 110 -1.73 -15.97 -0.76
CA LEU A 110 -2.32 -16.99 0.11
C LEU A 110 -3.84 -16.83 0.13
N ASN A 111 -4.63 -17.79 -0.35
CA ASN A 111 -6.10 -17.76 -0.32
C ASN A 111 -6.73 -16.45 -0.88
N VAL A 112 -6.25 -15.97 -2.02
CA VAL A 112 -6.64 -14.65 -2.56
C VAL A 112 -7.74 -14.76 -3.63
N VAL A 113 -8.18 -15.97 -3.95
CA VAL A 113 -9.27 -16.23 -4.89
C VAL A 113 -10.05 -17.44 -4.37
N SER A 114 -11.38 -17.40 -4.43
CA SER A 114 -12.24 -18.57 -4.26
C SER A 114 -12.48 -19.22 -5.62
#